data_AF-A0A2G3AIE1-F1
#
_entry.id   AF-A0A2G3AIE1-F1
#
_cell.length_a   1.000
_cell.length_b   1.000
_cell.length_c   1.000
_cell.angle_alpha   90.00
_cell.angle_beta   90.00
_cell.angle_gamma   90.00
#
_symmetry.space_group_name_H-M   'P 1'
#
loop_
_entity.id
_entity.type
_entity.pdbx_description
1 polymer ?
#
loop_
_entity_poly.entity_id
_entity_poly.type
_entity_poly.pdbx_seq_one_letter_code
_entity_poly.pdbx_strand_id
1 'polypeptide(L)'
;MHIGYVQIPVGIAGPPLRTLFFRWRHECFVRRWDNQSSCSFRFVNATTAAELKFFIEDPMNFETLSDVFNKSSRFVRLQNIQCAIAGKSIHEIEGRGKSVVCEAIIKEEVVKNVLKIEVAALVELNMLKNRTCSAMDGVLGGFSAHASNIVSIVSIATGHDPSQNFESSRSNIRMEDVNDSKDLHISVTMPSIKVGTVGGGTQLSSQSACLNLLGVIGANREAPGSNARLLATIVAGSVLAGELSLMSATSAGQLVNSNMKYNRSSKDVT
;
A
#
# COMPACT_ATOMS: atom_id res chain seq x y z
N MET A 1 -3.90 -20.43 26.94
CA MET A 1 -5.15 -19.87 27.49
C MET A 1 -5.29 -18.45 26.95
N HIS A 2 -6.35 -18.15 26.18
CA HIS A 2 -6.61 -16.78 25.72
C HIS A 2 -7.33 -16.02 26.83
N ILE A 3 -6.81 -14.87 27.24
CA ILE A 3 -7.35 -14.06 28.36
C ILE A 3 -8.51 -13.14 27.95
N GLY A 4 -8.88 -13.11 26.67
CA GLY A 4 -9.94 -12.25 26.13
C GLY A 4 -9.60 -11.72 24.73
N TYR A 5 -10.30 -10.67 24.32
CA TYR A 5 -10.06 -9.95 23.07
C TYR A 5 -10.08 -8.43 23.32
N VAL A 6 -9.35 -7.67 22.49
CA VAL A 6 -9.36 -6.20 22.52
C VAL A 6 -10.37 -5.70 21.50
N GLN A 7 -11.32 -4.90 21.93
CA GLN A 7 -12.29 -4.25 21.03
C GLN A 7 -11.65 -3.03 20.39
N ILE A 8 -11.64 -3.00 19.05
CA ILE A 8 -11.19 -1.86 18.25
C ILE A 8 -12.40 -1.33 17.48
N PRO A 9 -12.78 -0.04 17.63
CA PRO A 9 -13.86 0.56 16.87
C PRO A 9 -13.58 0.51 15.36
N VAL A 10 -14.58 0.12 14.57
CA VAL A 10 -14.50 0.09 13.10
C VAL A 10 -15.52 1.07 12.52
N GLY A 11 -15.05 2.02 11.72
CA GLY A 11 -15.88 2.96 10.97
C GLY A 11 -15.87 2.65 9.46
N ILE A 12 -16.90 3.11 8.75
CA ILE A 12 -16.99 2.99 7.29
C ILE A 12 -16.77 4.36 6.67
N ALA A 13 -15.86 4.43 5.69
CA ALA A 13 -15.69 5.59 4.82
C ALA A 13 -16.07 5.19 3.38
N GLY A 14 -17.17 5.75 2.85
CA GLY A 14 -17.73 5.38 1.55
C GLY A 14 -19.10 6.01 1.29
N PRO A 15 -19.64 5.95 0.05
CA PRO A 15 -20.08 4.71 -0.58
C PRO A 15 -18.94 3.93 -1.24
N PRO A 16 -19.10 2.60 -1.42
CA PRO A 16 -18.08 1.79 -2.07
C PRO A 16 -17.84 2.32 -3.49
N LEU A 17 -16.58 2.42 -3.89
CA LEU A 17 -16.04 2.96 -5.14
C LEU A 17 -16.49 2.21 -6.43
N ARG A 18 -17.70 1.62 -6.44
CA ARG A 18 -18.34 1.06 -7.64
C ARG A 18 -19.22 2.06 -8.41
N THR A 19 -19.60 3.20 -7.83
CA THR A 19 -20.68 4.04 -8.40
C THR A 19 -20.39 5.55 -8.55
N LEU A 20 -19.23 6.05 -8.12
CA LEU A 20 -18.83 7.43 -8.42
C LEU A 20 -17.98 7.43 -9.69
N PHE A 21 -18.37 8.25 -10.67
CA PHE A 21 -17.66 8.57 -11.90
C PHE A 21 -16.29 9.23 -11.61
N PHE A 22 -15.40 8.53 -10.92
CA PHE A 22 -13.98 8.67 -11.18
C PHE A 22 -13.72 7.82 -12.42
N ARG A 23 -13.33 8.47 -13.51
CA ARG A 23 -12.73 7.76 -14.65
C ARG A 23 -11.38 7.23 -14.17
N TRP A 24 -11.40 6.17 -13.36
CA TRP A 24 -10.28 5.26 -13.25
C TRP A 24 -10.05 4.79 -14.68
N ARG A 25 -8.97 5.22 -15.33
CA ARG A 25 -8.49 4.43 -16.46
C ARG A 25 -8.35 3.00 -15.94
N HIS A 26 -8.83 2.04 -16.70
CA HIS A 26 -8.87 0.60 -16.38
C HIS A 26 -7.47 -0.03 -16.16
N GLU A 27 -6.49 0.76 -15.80
CA GLU A 27 -5.07 0.42 -15.68
C GLU A 27 -4.56 0.86 -14.30
N CYS A 28 -5.26 0.45 -13.23
CA CYS A 28 -4.55 0.21 -11.97
C CYS A 28 -3.56 -0.92 -12.28
N PHE A 29 -2.37 -0.54 -12.71
CA PHE A 29 -1.37 -1.49 -13.16
C PHE A 29 -0.81 -2.18 -11.92
N VAL A 30 -1.49 -3.24 -11.46
CA VAL A 30 -0.92 -4.14 -10.48
C VAL A 30 0.17 -4.91 -11.21
N ARG A 31 1.40 -4.39 -11.20
CA ARG A 31 2.52 -5.13 -11.77
C ARG A 31 2.61 -6.45 -11.01
N ARG A 32 2.74 -7.55 -11.76
CA ARG A 32 2.77 -8.92 -11.27
C ARG A 32 4.07 -9.20 -10.50
N TRP A 33 4.18 -8.65 -9.29
CA TRP A 33 5.27 -8.93 -8.34
C TRP A 33 4.70 -9.62 -7.11
N ASP A 34 3.98 -10.72 -7.31
CA ASP A 34 3.32 -11.44 -6.22
C ASP A 34 4.39 -12.17 -5.36
N ASN A 35 4.89 -11.47 -4.33
CA ASN A 35 5.68 -11.97 -3.19
C ASN A 35 7.21 -12.13 -3.45
N GLN A 36 8.04 -11.42 -2.67
CA GLN A 36 9.50 -11.60 -2.61
C GLN A 36 9.89 -12.15 -1.23
N SER A 37 10.76 -13.15 -1.21
CA SER A 37 11.29 -13.79 0.01
C SER A 37 12.80 -13.87 -0.11
N SER A 38 13.51 -13.48 0.94
CA SER A 38 14.99 -13.48 0.97
C SER A 38 15.50 -14.48 2.02
N CYS A 39 16.54 -15.24 1.66
CA CYS A 39 17.23 -16.17 2.53
C CYS A 39 18.72 -15.78 2.60
N SER A 40 19.35 -15.91 3.76
CA SER A 40 20.80 -15.71 3.90
C SER A 40 21.49 -17.05 4.18
N PHE A 41 22.57 -17.29 3.47
CA PHE A 41 23.42 -18.47 3.62
C PHE A 41 24.82 -18.05 4.00
N ARG A 42 25.45 -18.79 4.92
CA ARG A 42 26.85 -18.55 5.33
C ARG A 42 27.72 -19.67 4.78
N PHE A 43 28.78 -19.30 4.08
CA PHE A 43 29.80 -20.21 3.57
C PHE A 43 31.12 -19.97 4.32
N VAL A 44 31.96 -21.00 4.39
CA VAL A 44 33.29 -20.92 5.03
C VAL A 44 34.23 -20.01 4.25
N ASN A 45 34.06 -19.94 2.92
CA ASN A 45 34.91 -19.19 2.00
C ASN A 45 34.05 -18.48 0.92
N ALA A 46 34.56 -17.34 0.44
CA ALA A 46 33.87 -16.54 -0.57
C ALA A 46 33.77 -17.24 -1.92
N THR A 47 34.71 -18.13 -2.25
CA THR A 47 34.73 -18.91 -3.49
C THR A 47 33.49 -19.79 -3.61
N THR A 48 33.14 -20.56 -2.57
CA THR A 48 31.93 -21.41 -2.59
C THR A 48 30.65 -20.57 -2.68
N ALA A 49 30.63 -19.39 -2.04
CA ALA A 49 29.50 -18.47 -2.16
C ALA A 49 29.34 -17.94 -3.61
N ALA A 50 30.46 -17.66 -4.29
CA ALA A 50 30.47 -17.23 -5.68
C ALA A 50 30.05 -18.36 -6.64
N GLU A 51 30.56 -19.58 -6.44
CA GLU A 51 30.16 -20.76 -7.21
C GLU A 51 28.65 -21.00 -7.11
N LEU A 52 28.08 -20.91 -5.90
CA LEU A 52 26.63 -21.03 -5.73
C LEU A 52 25.86 -19.90 -6.43
N LYS A 53 26.35 -18.67 -6.34
CA LYS A 53 25.73 -17.53 -7.04
C LYS A 53 25.67 -17.78 -8.55
N PHE A 54 26.79 -18.19 -9.15
CA PHE A 54 26.85 -18.51 -10.58
C PHE A 54 25.94 -19.68 -10.95
N PHE A 55 25.89 -20.72 -10.10
CA PHE A 55 24.99 -21.85 -10.31
C PHE A 55 23.51 -21.44 -10.32
N ILE A 56 23.09 -20.57 -9.40
CA ILE A 56 21.69 -20.13 -9.26
C ILE A 56 21.29 -19.17 -10.39
N GLU A 57 22.21 -18.31 -10.83
CA GLU A 57 21.95 -17.32 -11.88
C GLU A 57 22.05 -17.89 -13.30
N ASP A 58 22.55 -19.12 -13.45
CA ASP A 58 22.58 -19.82 -14.74
C ASP A 58 21.13 -20.14 -15.20
N PRO A 59 20.69 -19.61 -16.36
CA PRO A 59 19.38 -19.90 -16.92
C PRO A 59 19.10 -21.39 -17.11
N MET A 60 20.13 -22.21 -17.35
CA MET A 60 19.98 -23.67 -17.51
C MET A 60 19.54 -24.35 -16.21
N ASN A 61 19.91 -23.80 -15.05
CA ASN A 61 19.57 -24.36 -13.76
C ASN A 61 18.23 -23.84 -13.22
N PHE A 62 17.76 -22.68 -13.72
CA PHE A 62 16.53 -22.05 -13.25
C PHE A 62 15.30 -22.97 -13.39
N GLU A 63 15.18 -23.73 -14.49
CA GLU A 63 14.05 -24.64 -14.70
C GLU A 63 14.00 -25.72 -13.60
N THR A 64 15.14 -26.33 -13.30
CA THR A 64 15.24 -27.35 -12.24
C THR A 64 14.94 -26.75 -10.86
N LEU A 65 15.49 -25.58 -10.56
CA LEU A 65 15.25 -24.88 -9.29
C LEU A 65 13.79 -24.46 -9.13
N SER A 66 13.19 -23.94 -10.20
CA SER A 66 11.78 -23.58 -10.27
C SER A 66 10.89 -24.79 -10.05
N ASP A 67 11.18 -25.93 -10.68
CA ASP A 67 10.42 -27.16 -10.50
C ASP A 67 10.45 -27.67 -9.06
N VAL A 68 11.63 -27.69 -8.42
CA VAL A 68 11.77 -28.09 -7.01
C VAL A 68 10.97 -27.15 -6.11
N PHE A 69 11.06 -25.83 -6.35
CA PHE A 69 10.33 -24.84 -5.57
C PHE A 69 8.82 -24.92 -5.77
N ASN A 70 8.35 -25.06 -7.01
CA ASN A 70 6.95 -25.10 -7.38
C ASN A 70 6.25 -26.37 -6.87
N LYS A 71 6.99 -27.47 -6.66
CA LYS A 71 6.46 -28.70 -6.03
C LYS A 71 6.03 -28.48 -4.58
N SER A 72 6.57 -27.47 -3.88
CA SER A 72 6.23 -27.21 -2.48
C SER A 72 4.82 -26.66 -2.28
N SER A 73 4.20 -26.05 -3.30
CA SER A 73 2.87 -25.47 -3.19
C SER A 73 2.14 -25.35 -4.52
N ARG A 74 0.82 -25.62 -4.47
CA ARG A 74 -0.05 -25.53 -5.65
C ARG A 74 -0.13 -24.11 -6.23
N PHE A 75 0.08 -23.08 -5.43
CA PHE A 75 -0.12 -21.67 -5.80
C PHE A 75 1.17 -20.88 -6.01
N VAL A 76 2.28 -21.34 -5.44
CA VAL A 76 3.56 -20.63 -5.50
C VAL A 76 4.24 -20.93 -6.83
N ARG A 77 4.69 -19.88 -7.52
CA ARG A 77 5.45 -20.00 -8.77
C ARG A 77 6.70 -19.14 -8.70
N LEU A 78 7.87 -19.76 -8.79
CA LEU A 78 9.13 -19.02 -8.84
C LEU A 78 9.18 -18.16 -10.11
N GLN A 79 9.37 -16.85 -9.96
CA GLN A 79 9.43 -15.92 -11.09
C GLN A 79 10.86 -15.58 -11.47
N ASN A 80 11.69 -15.28 -10.47
CA ASN A 80 13.08 -14.91 -10.63
C ASN A 80 13.85 -15.22 -9.34
N ILE A 81 15.16 -15.42 -9.44
CA ILE A 81 16.06 -15.51 -8.29
C ILE A 81 17.13 -14.46 -8.47
N GLN A 82 17.38 -13.67 -7.44
CA GLN A 82 18.50 -12.76 -7.41
C GLN A 82 19.38 -13.08 -6.21
N CYS A 83 20.68 -13.19 -6.46
CA CYS A 83 21.67 -13.49 -5.44
C CYS A 83 22.64 -12.33 -5.29
N ALA A 84 22.89 -11.93 -4.05
CA ALA A 84 23.90 -10.94 -3.72
C ALA A 84 24.82 -11.50 -2.63
N ILE A 85 26.13 -11.45 -2.87
CA ILE A 85 27.14 -11.79 -1.86
C ILE A 85 27.38 -10.53 -1.04
N ALA A 86 27.11 -10.62 0.28
CA ALA A 86 27.15 -9.46 1.19
C ALA A 86 26.28 -8.27 0.72
N GLY A 87 25.10 -8.54 0.16
CA GLY A 87 24.19 -7.53 -0.37
C GLY A 87 23.39 -6.76 0.69
N LYS A 88 23.07 -5.51 0.35
CA LYS A 88 22.12 -4.64 1.09
C LYS A 88 20.68 -5.10 0.81
N SER A 89 19.73 -4.71 1.66
CA SER A 89 18.29 -5.04 1.54
C SER A 89 17.71 -4.61 0.17
N ILE A 90 17.64 -5.55 -0.78
CA ILE A 90 17.09 -5.37 -2.15
C ILE A 90 15.61 -4.96 -2.19
N HIS A 91 14.89 -5.19 -1.09
CA HIS A 91 13.44 -4.94 -0.95
C HIS A 91 13.04 -3.49 -1.21
N GLU A 92 13.97 -2.54 -1.03
CA GLU A 92 13.69 -1.10 -1.16
C GLU A 92 13.48 -0.65 -2.61
N ILE A 93 14.07 -1.35 -3.58
CA ILE A 93 14.03 -0.96 -5.00
C ILE A 93 13.06 -1.85 -5.79
N GLU A 94 13.01 -3.14 -5.48
CA GLU A 94 12.24 -4.10 -6.28
C GLU A 94 10.78 -4.24 -5.85
N GLY A 95 10.46 -3.80 -4.62
CA GLY A 95 9.13 -3.94 -4.04
C GLY A 95 8.84 -5.37 -3.59
N ARG A 96 7.90 -5.51 -2.64
CA ARG A 96 7.56 -6.81 -2.04
C ARG A 96 6.06 -6.92 -1.84
N GLY A 97 5.43 -7.87 -2.51
CA GLY A 97 3.97 -8.00 -2.50
C GLY A 97 3.34 -7.19 -3.65
N LYS A 98 2.13 -6.68 -3.47
CA LYS A 98 1.42 -6.03 -4.57
C LYS A 98 1.94 -4.61 -4.78
N SER A 99 2.48 -4.35 -5.97
CA SER A 99 2.81 -3.01 -6.44
C SER A 99 1.60 -2.42 -7.14
N VAL A 100 1.08 -1.29 -6.63
CA VAL A 100 -0.16 -0.66 -7.11
C VAL A 100 0.10 0.82 -7.37
N VAL A 101 -0.37 1.29 -8.52
CA VAL A 101 -0.49 2.72 -8.83
C VAL A 101 -1.97 3.05 -8.94
N CYS A 102 -2.36 4.14 -8.30
CA CYS A 102 -3.71 4.66 -8.27
C CYS A 102 -3.66 6.14 -8.65
N GLU A 103 -4.51 6.57 -9.58
CA GLU A 103 -4.57 7.95 -10.06
C GLU A 103 -6.00 8.44 -10.20
N ALA A 104 -6.18 9.74 -10.01
CA ALA A 104 -7.45 10.42 -10.23
C ALA A 104 -7.23 11.85 -10.75
N ILE A 105 -8.20 12.34 -11.51
CA ILE A 105 -8.29 13.75 -11.89
C ILE A 105 -9.47 14.34 -11.12
N ILE A 106 -9.19 15.32 -10.27
CA ILE A 106 -10.19 16.04 -9.48
C ILE A 106 -10.45 17.37 -10.19
N LYS A 107 -11.72 17.59 -10.56
CA LYS A 107 -12.13 18.83 -11.22
C LYS A 107 -12.04 20.03 -10.30
N GLU A 108 -11.76 21.21 -10.86
CA GLU A 108 -11.71 22.50 -10.14
C GLU A 108 -12.91 22.70 -9.19
N GLU A 109 -14.12 22.41 -9.67
CA GLU A 109 -15.37 22.55 -8.93
C GLU A 109 -15.37 21.73 -7.63
N VAL A 110 -14.78 20.53 -7.65
CA VAL A 110 -14.72 19.65 -6.49
C VAL A 110 -13.66 20.15 -5.52
N VAL A 111 -12.51 20.61 -6.02
CA VAL A 111 -11.44 21.17 -5.18
C VAL A 111 -11.95 22.41 -4.44
N LYS A 112 -12.63 23.33 -5.12
CA LYS A 112 -13.17 24.54 -4.51
C LYS A 112 -14.36 24.29 -3.58
N ASN A 113 -15.32 23.46 -3.99
CA ASN A 113 -16.55 23.28 -3.21
C ASN A 113 -16.37 22.30 -2.03
N VAL A 114 -15.61 21.22 -2.22
CA VAL A 114 -15.45 20.17 -1.20
C VAL A 114 -14.20 20.41 -0.36
N LEU A 115 -13.05 20.64 -1.01
CA LEU A 115 -11.77 20.79 -0.31
C LEU A 115 -11.55 22.23 0.20
N LYS A 116 -12.24 23.22 -0.38
CA LYS A 116 -12.23 24.64 0.02
C LYS A 116 -10.85 25.30 -0.07
N ILE A 117 -10.12 24.97 -1.12
CA ILE A 117 -8.73 25.39 -1.35
C ILE A 117 -8.48 25.56 -2.86
N GLU A 118 -7.33 26.13 -3.21
CA GLU A 118 -6.85 26.25 -4.59
C GLU A 118 -5.90 25.10 -4.97
N VAL A 119 -5.93 24.66 -6.23
CA VAL A 119 -5.07 23.57 -6.74
C VAL A 119 -3.59 23.90 -6.57
N ALA A 120 -3.19 25.13 -6.88
CA ALA A 120 -1.80 25.58 -6.75
C ALA A 120 -1.27 25.42 -5.31
N ALA A 121 -2.08 25.73 -4.30
CA ALA A 121 -1.70 25.60 -2.90
C ALA A 121 -1.49 24.13 -2.48
N LEU A 122 -2.28 23.20 -3.04
CA LEU A 122 -2.07 21.76 -2.82
C LEU A 122 -0.78 21.25 -3.45
N VAL A 123 -0.53 21.63 -4.71
CA VAL A 123 0.66 21.21 -5.46
C VAL A 123 1.91 21.74 -4.76
N GLU A 124 1.92 23.00 -4.35
CA GLU A 124 3.01 23.61 -3.60
C GLU A 124 3.23 22.90 -2.25
N LEU A 125 2.15 22.66 -1.48
CA LEU A 125 2.25 21.96 -0.21
C LEU A 125 2.77 20.53 -0.39
N ASN A 126 2.37 19.83 -1.45
CA ASN A 126 2.86 18.48 -1.75
C ASN A 126 4.36 18.49 -2.06
N MET A 127 4.81 19.46 -2.84
CA MET A 127 6.24 19.62 -3.17
C MET A 127 7.06 19.94 -1.93
N LEU A 128 6.62 20.87 -1.09
CA LEU A 128 7.34 21.23 0.13
C LEU A 128 7.31 20.08 1.14
N LYS A 129 6.12 19.59 1.49
CA LYS A 129 5.94 18.64 2.60
C LYS A 129 6.33 17.22 2.24
N ASN A 130 5.77 16.67 1.15
CA ASN A 130 5.93 15.24 0.85
C ASN A 130 7.20 14.97 0.05
N ARG A 131 7.80 15.97 -0.61
CA ARG A 131 9.04 15.80 -1.37
C ARG A 131 10.23 16.39 -0.65
N THR A 132 10.25 17.71 -0.46
CA THR A 132 11.41 18.42 0.08
C THR A 132 11.68 18.03 1.53
N CYS A 133 10.70 18.08 2.42
CA CYS A 133 10.89 17.69 3.83
C CYS A 133 11.27 16.20 3.95
N SER A 134 10.56 15.30 3.27
CA SER A 134 10.90 13.86 3.29
C SER A 134 12.31 13.58 2.76
N ALA A 135 12.78 14.34 1.76
CA ALA A 135 14.16 14.24 1.27
C ALA A 135 15.17 14.79 2.29
N MET A 136 14.86 15.91 2.94
CA MET A 136 15.69 16.49 4.01
C MET A 136 15.81 15.55 5.21
N ASP A 137 14.72 14.84 5.54
CA ASP A 137 14.66 13.85 6.63
C ASP A 137 15.35 12.51 6.25
N GLY A 138 15.81 12.35 5.00
CA GLY A 138 16.45 11.12 4.53
C GLY A 138 15.50 9.93 4.43
N VAL A 139 14.19 10.17 4.26
CA VAL A 139 13.19 9.10 4.19
C VAL A 139 13.31 8.34 2.87
N LEU A 140 13.49 7.03 2.96
CA LEU A 140 13.56 6.13 1.80
C LEU A 140 12.18 5.52 1.49
N GLY A 141 11.56 5.97 0.39
CA GLY A 141 10.32 5.38 -0.14
C GLY A 141 9.02 5.76 0.58
N GLY A 142 9.06 6.73 1.50
CA GLY A 142 7.92 7.22 2.28
C GLY A 142 7.57 8.68 2.00
N PHE A 143 7.29 9.02 0.74
CA PHE A 143 6.91 10.37 0.31
C PHE A 143 5.40 10.51 0.38
N SER A 144 4.84 10.59 1.59
CA SER A 144 3.39 10.68 1.85
C SER A 144 3.14 11.41 3.17
N ALA A 145 1.89 11.76 3.47
CA ALA A 145 1.52 12.42 4.71
C ALA A 145 1.14 11.44 5.82
N HIS A 146 0.24 10.49 5.55
CA HIS A 146 -0.29 9.58 6.56
C HIS A 146 -0.66 8.18 6.04
N ALA A 147 -0.09 7.72 4.93
CA ALA A 147 -0.41 6.43 4.32
C ALA A 147 -0.35 5.27 5.34
N SER A 148 0.57 5.31 6.30
CA SER A 148 0.71 4.35 7.40
C SER A 148 -0.53 4.25 8.29
N ASN A 149 -1.27 5.33 8.49
CA ASN A 149 -2.50 5.32 9.27
C ASN A 149 -3.58 4.53 8.54
N ILE A 150 -3.78 4.84 7.25
CA ILE A 150 -4.81 4.18 6.43
C ILE A 150 -4.51 2.69 6.26
N VAL A 151 -3.25 2.33 5.96
CA VAL A 151 -2.83 0.94 5.82
C VAL A 151 -3.01 0.17 7.13
N SER A 152 -2.69 0.76 8.28
CA SER A 152 -2.90 0.13 9.60
C SER A 152 -4.37 -0.11 9.90
N ILE A 153 -5.23 0.88 9.62
CA ILE A 153 -6.68 0.77 9.84
C ILE A 153 -7.25 -0.37 8.99
N VAL A 154 -6.93 -0.40 7.69
CA VAL A 154 -7.42 -1.46 6.80
C VAL A 154 -6.86 -2.82 7.23
N SER A 155 -5.59 -2.89 7.60
CA SER A 155 -4.95 -4.15 8.03
C SER A 155 -5.60 -4.74 9.28
N ILE A 156 -5.86 -3.92 10.30
CA ILE A 156 -6.51 -4.37 11.54
C ILE A 156 -7.96 -4.80 11.26
N ALA A 157 -8.70 -4.02 10.46
CA ALA A 157 -10.09 -4.32 10.11
C ALA A 157 -10.23 -5.60 9.29
N THR A 158 -9.27 -5.88 8.39
CA THR A 158 -9.34 -7.03 7.46
C THR A 158 -8.53 -8.25 7.92
N GLY A 159 -7.87 -8.18 9.08
CA GLY A 159 -7.15 -9.31 9.68
C GLY A 159 -5.78 -9.58 9.09
N HIS A 160 -5.11 -8.54 8.59
CA HIS A 160 -3.73 -8.58 8.16
C HIS A 160 -2.79 -8.28 9.33
N ASP A 161 -1.52 -8.61 9.13
CA ASP A 161 -0.46 -8.41 10.10
C ASP A 161 -0.08 -6.92 10.21
N PRO A 162 -0.38 -6.24 11.33
CA PRO A 162 -0.07 -4.81 11.49
C PRO A 162 1.43 -4.51 11.48
N SER A 163 2.29 -5.49 11.79
CA SER A 163 3.75 -5.30 11.74
C SER A 163 4.26 -5.06 10.32
N GLN A 164 3.52 -5.54 9.31
CA GLN A 164 3.83 -5.35 7.90
C GLN A 164 3.49 -3.95 7.39
N ASN A 165 2.92 -3.08 8.23
CA ASN A 165 2.66 -1.69 7.89
C ASN A 165 3.94 -0.95 7.47
N PHE A 166 5.08 -1.23 8.10
CA PHE A 166 6.37 -0.61 7.73
C PHE A 166 6.73 -0.78 6.25
N GLU A 167 6.46 -1.96 5.69
CA GLU A 167 6.67 -2.23 4.25
C GLU A 167 5.48 -1.76 3.43
N SER A 168 4.25 -1.98 3.90
CA SER A 168 3.03 -1.74 3.14
C SER A 168 2.64 -0.26 3.02
N SER A 169 3.10 0.59 3.93
CA SER A 169 2.81 2.03 3.91
C SER A 169 3.79 2.84 3.05
N ARG A 170 4.84 2.19 2.51
CA ARG A 170 5.73 2.84 1.55
C ARG A 170 4.92 3.32 0.38
N SER A 171 4.96 4.62 0.14
CA SER A 171 4.14 5.26 -0.85
C SER A 171 4.80 6.55 -1.35
N ASN A 172 4.49 6.88 -2.59
CA ASN A 172 4.88 8.13 -3.21
C ASN A 172 3.62 8.81 -3.75
N ILE A 173 3.27 9.96 -3.19
CA ILE A 173 2.18 10.78 -3.67
C ILE A 173 2.70 11.89 -4.59
N ARG A 174 2.00 12.06 -5.72
CA ARG A 174 2.25 13.12 -6.69
C ARG A 174 0.96 13.88 -6.92
N MET A 175 1.09 15.20 -6.95
CA MET A 175 0.02 16.14 -7.24
C MET A 175 0.52 17.10 -8.29
N GLU A 176 -0.22 17.22 -9.40
CA GLU A 176 0.10 18.10 -10.52
C GLU A 176 -1.15 18.83 -10.95
N ASP A 177 -0.97 20.08 -11.34
CA ASP A 177 -2.01 20.85 -11.97
C ASP A 177 -2.12 20.45 -13.45
N VAL A 178 -3.35 20.24 -13.92
CA VAL A 178 -3.66 19.81 -15.29
C VAL A 178 -4.79 20.67 -15.85
N ASN A 179 -4.96 20.68 -17.18
CA ASN A 179 -5.96 21.49 -17.89
C ASN A 179 -5.88 22.98 -17.54
N ASP A 180 -4.75 23.63 -17.86
CA ASP A 180 -4.49 25.06 -17.60
C ASP A 180 -4.60 25.44 -16.11
N SER A 181 -4.04 24.59 -15.24
CA SER A 181 -4.01 24.75 -13.79
C SER A 181 -5.36 24.74 -13.07
N LYS A 182 -6.42 24.25 -13.73
CA LYS A 182 -7.78 24.18 -13.16
C LYS A 182 -8.05 22.89 -12.41
N ASP A 183 -7.59 21.78 -12.98
CA ASP A 183 -7.85 20.46 -12.43
C ASP A 183 -6.61 19.94 -11.70
N LEU A 184 -6.83 19.05 -10.74
CA LEU A 184 -5.77 18.41 -9.97
C LEU A 184 -5.62 16.95 -10.43
N HIS A 185 -4.48 16.59 -11.00
CA HIS A 185 -4.07 15.19 -11.10
C HIS A 185 -3.40 14.79 -9.80
N ILE A 186 -3.88 13.71 -9.21
CA ILE A 186 -3.31 13.12 -8.00
C ILE A 186 -3.03 11.65 -8.27
N SER A 187 -1.87 11.17 -7.86
CA SER A 187 -1.53 9.76 -7.93
C SER A 187 -0.77 9.30 -6.69
N VAL A 188 -0.97 8.04 -6.34
CA VAL A 188 -0.21 7.34 -5.31
C VAL A 188 0.38 6.07 -5.90
N THR A 189 1.67 5.88 -5.68
CA THR A 189 2.41 4.66 -6.02
C THR A 189 2.77 3.95 -4.74
N MET A 190 2.34 2.70 -4.59
CA MET A 190 2.62 1.85 -3.43
C MET A 190 3.28 0.56 -3.91
N PRO A 191 4.61 0.43 -3.79
CA PRO A 191 5.35 -0.69 -4.41
C PRO A 191 5.26 -2.02 -3.66
N SER A 192 4.83 -2.01 -2.39
CA SER A 192 5.02 -3.15 -1.48
C SER A 192 3.83 -3.44 -0.57
N ILE A 193 2.60 -3.40 -1.10
CA ILE A 193 1.40 -3.69 -0.31
C ILE A 193 1.31 -5.18 0.02
N LYS A 194 1.27 -5.53 1.31
CA LYS A 194 1.08 -6.90 1.76
C LYS A 194 -0.33 -7.14 2.26
N VAL A 195 -1.13 -7.72 1.37
CA VAL A 195 -2.50 -8.10 1.66
C VAL A 195 -2.80 -9.48 1.10
N GLY A 196 -3.68 -10.20 1.78
CA GLY A 196 -4.14 -11.53 1.39
C GLY A 196 -5.58 -11.72 1.83
N THR A 197 -6.34 -12.54 1.10
CA THR A 197 -7.76 -12.77 1.37
C THR A 197 -8.05 -14.14 1.98
N VAL A 198 -6.98 -14.92 2.23
CA VAL A 198 -7.01 -16.27 2.78
C VAL A 198 -5.82 -16.44 3.72
N GLY A 199 -6.05 -16.99 4.90
CA GLY A 199 -5.03 -17.35 5.88
C GLY A 199 -4.79 -16.29 6.97
N GLY A 200 -4.10 -16.68 8.03
CA GLY A 200 -3.83 -15.80 9.17
C GLY A 200 -5.12 -15.28 9.82
N GLY A 201 -5.14 -13.98 10.15
CA GLY A 201 -6.26 -13.31 10.82
C GLY A 201 -7.51 -13.12 9.96
N THR A 202 -7.45 -13.36 8.65
CA THR A 202 -8.60 -13.19 7.75
C THR A 202 -9.71 -14.24 7.98
N GLN A 203 -9.41 -15.29 8.74
CA GLN A 203 -10.36 -16.36 9.08
C GLN A 203 -11.22 -16.03 10.31
N LEU A 204 -10.84 -15.00 11.07
CA LEU A 204 -11.62 -14.54 12.23
C LEU A 204 -12.94 -13.93 11.74
N SER A 205 -14.03 -14.20 12.46
CA SER A 205 -15.40 -13.84 12.06
C SER A 205 -15.57 -12.35 11.77
N SER A 206 -15.06 -11.46 12.64
CA SER A 206 -15.15 -10.01 12.47
C SER A 206 -14.37 -9.49 11.26
N GLN A 207 -13.13 -9.96 11.09
CA GLN A 207 -12.25 -9.59 9.99
C GLN A 207 -12.77 -10.12 8.64
N SER A 208 -13.29 -11.34 8.65
CA SER A 208 -13.96 -11.99 7.53
C SER A 208 -15.21 -11.20 7.09
N ALA A 209 -16.01 -10.70 8.04
CA ALA A 209 -17.14 -9.83 7.73
C ALA A 209 -16.70 -8.53 7.03
N CYS A 210 -15.59 -7.92 7.46
CA CYS A 210 -15.04 -6.74 6.79
C CYS A 210 -14.57 -7.04 5.36
N LEU A 211 -13.91 -8.18 5.13
CA LEU A 211 -13.53 -8.63 3.79
C LEU A 211 -14.74 -8.93 2.90
N ASN A 212 -15.83 -9.42 3.49
CA ASN A 212 -17.08 -9.67 2.80
C ASN A 212 -17.77 -8.35 2.38
N LEU A 213 -17.75 -7.31 3.23
CA LEU A 213 -18.24 -5.97 2.88
C LEU A 213 -17.50 -5.37 1.67
N LEU A 214 -16.20 -5.65 1.57
CA LEU A 214 -15.36 -5.24 0.44
C LEU A 214 -15.52 -6.15 -0.79
N GLY A 215 -16.23 -7.27 -0.69
CA GLY A 215 -16.46 -8.23 -1.78
C GLY A 215 -15.20 -9.02 -2.19
N VAL A 216 -14.22 -9.16 -1.30
CA VAL A 216 -12.91 -9.79 -1.57
C VAL A 216 -12.63 -11.01 -0.69
N ILE A 217 -13.61 -11.49 0.07
CA ILE A 217 -13.41 -12.63 0.97
C ILE A 217 -12.99 -13.90 0.22
N GLY A 218 -12.00 -14.61 0.76
CA GLY A 218 -11.64 -15.96 0.33
C GLY A 218 -10.83 -16.03 -0.96
N ALA A 219 -10.67 -17.28 -1.44
CA ALA A 219 -10.00 -17.57 -2.70
C ALA A 219 -10.99 -17.48 -3.86
N ASN A 220 -10.57 -16.82 -4.94
CA ASN A 220 -11.30 -16.87 -6.20
C ASN A 220 -10.91 -18.14 -6.97
N ARG A 221 -11.91 -18.94 -7.37
CA ARG A 221 -11.71 -20.23 -8.08
C ARG A 221 -11.35 -20.05 -9.55
N GLU A 222 -11.88 -19.01 -10.19
CA GLU A 222 -11.66 -18.75 -11.63
C GLU A 222 -10.32 -18.06 -11.85
N ALA A 223 -9.98 -17.08 -11.01
CA ALA A 223 -8.75 -16.30 -11.12
C ALA A 223 -8.03 -16.23 -9.76
N PRO A 224 -7.15 -17.20 -9.45
CA PRO A 224 -6.37 -17.20 -8.20
C PRO A 224 -5.61 -15.88 -8.00
N GLY A 225 -5.74 -15.31 -6.80
CA GLY A 225 -5.09 -14.05 -6.42
C GLY A 225 -5.85 -12.76 -6.82
N SER A 226 -6.93 -12.84 -7.60
CA SER A 226 -7.72 -11.67 -8.01
C SER A 226 -8.30 -10.89 -6.82
N ASN A 227 -8.91 -11.57 -5.84
CA ASN A 227 -9.44 -10.93 -4.63
C ASN A 227 -8.34 -10.18 -3.86
N ALA A 228 -7.15 -10.77 -3.73
CA ALA A 228 -6.01 -10.12 -3.08
C ALA A 228 -5.43 -8.96 -3.90
N ARG A 229 -5.59 -8.94 -5.24
CA ARG A 229 -5.25 -7.77 -6.06
C ARG A 229 -6.29 -6.66 -5.90
N LEU A 230 -7.58 -7.00 -5.91
CA LEU A 230 -8.65 -6.04 -5.67
C LEU A 230 -8.54 -5.39 -4.30
N LEU A 231 -8.22 -6.16 -3.25
CA LEU A 231 -7.96 -5.61 -1.93
C LEU A 231 -6.77 -4.64 -1.91
N ALA A 232 -5.69 -4.95 -2.64
CA ALA A 232 -4.54 -4.03 -2.76
C ALA A 232 -4.94 -2.72 -3.47
N THR A 233 -5.79 -2.80 -4.50
CA THR A 233 -6.34 -1.61 -5.17
C THR A 233 -7.22 -0.79 -4.24
N ILE A 234 -8.05 -1.43 -3.40
CA ILE A 234 -8.86 -0.75 -2.40
C ILE A 234 -7.97 -0.02 -1.39
N VAL A 235 -6.92 -0.68 -0.88
CA VAL A 235 -5.95 -0.05 0.04
C VAL A 235 -5.31 1.18 -0.60
N ALA A 236 -4.81 1.07 -1.83
CA ALA A 236 -4.19 2.20 -2.54
C ALA A 236 -5.19 3.34 -2.80
N GLY A 237 -6.44 3.02 -3.16
CA GLY A 237 -7.51 4.00 -3.33
C GLY A 237 -7.88 4.72 -2.03
N SER A 238 -7.94 3.98 -0.91
CA SER A 238 -8.17 4.56 0.42
C SER A 238 -7.02 5.47 0.84
N VAL A 239 -5.77 5.10 0.55
CA VAL A 239 -4.60 5.95 0.81
C VAL A 239 -4.69 7.23 -0.04
N LEU A 240 -4.97 7.14 -1.34
CA LEU A 240 -5.13 8.31 -2.20
C LEU A 240 -6.18 9.29 -1.65
N ALA A 241 -7.35 8.78 -1.25
CA ALA A 241 -8.44 9.59 -0.69
C ALA A 241 -8.08 10.22 0.66
N GLY A 242 -7.44 9.46 1.55
CA GLY A 242 -6.98 9.94 2.86
C GLY A 242 -5.93 11.05 2.70
N GLU A 243 -4.95 10.84 1.83
CA GLU A 243 -3.90 11.81 1.54
C GLU A 243 -4.48 13.11 0.96
N LEU A 244 -5.39 13.02 -0.01
CA LEU A 244 -6.09 14.20 -0.55
C LEU A 244 -6.79 14.98 0.58
N SER A 245 -7.51 14.28 1.45
CA SER A 245 -8.22 14.89 2.58
C SER A 245 -7.28 15.56 3.57
N LEU A 246 -6.17 14.90 3.96
CA LEU A 246 -5.23 15.46 4.93
C LEU A 246 -4.48 16.66 4.34
N MET A 247 -3.99 16.53 3.11
CA MET A 247 -3.28 17.62 2.43
C MET A 247 -4.16 18.86 2.28
N SER A 248 -5.45 18.66 1.98
CA SER A 248 -6.43 19.75 1.91
C SER A 248 -6.64 20.41 3.28
N ALA A 249 -6.80 19.61 4.34
CA ALA A 249 -6.98 20.12 5.69
C ALA A 249 -5.75 20.88 6.23
N THR A 250 -4.55 20.42 5.88
CA THR A 250 -3.29 21.11 6.21
C THR A 250 -3.15 22.41 5.45
N SER A 251 -3.44 22.41 4.14
CA SER A 251 -3.41 23.62 3.31
C SER A 251 -4.40 24.68 3.79
N ALA A 252 -5.61 24.28 4.18
CA ALA A 252 -6.64 25.16 4.71
C ALA A 252 -6.41 25.63 6.16
N GLY A 253 -5.35 25.16 6.85
CA GLY A 253 -5.13 25.43 8.28
C GLY A 253 -6.19 24.80 9.21
N GLN A 254 -6.98 23.86 8.72
CA GLN A 254 -8.13 23.26 9.43
C GLN A 254 -7.76 22.04 10.28
N LEU A 255 -6.50 21.59 10.22
CA LEU A 255 -6.06 20.37 10.91
C LEU A 255 -6.23 20.46 12.44
N VAL A 256 -5.86 21.59 13.05
CA VAL A 256 -5.96 21.80 14.51
C VAL A 256 -7.44 21.82 14.94
N ASN A 257 -8.29 22.54 14.21
CA ASN A 257 -9.72 22.64 14.50
C ASN A 257 -10.42 21.27 14.37
N SER A 258 -10.04 20.47 13.37
CA SER A 258 -10.57 19.12 13.18
C SER A 258 -10.15 18.18 14.30
N ASN A 259 -8.88 18.24 14.74
CA ASN A 259 -8.40 17.47 15.88
C ASN A 259 -9.10 17.86 17.19
N MET A 260 -9.31 19.15 17.44
CA MET A 260 -10.03 19.62 18.63
C MET A 260 -11.49 19.15 18.66
N LYS A 261 -12.14 19.06 17.49
CA LYS A 261 -13.55 18.68 17.38
C LYS A 261 -13.80 17.18 17.44
N TYR A 262 -12.94 16.38 16.82
CA TYR A 262 -13.20 14.94 16.63
C TYR A 262 -12.22 14.02 17.37
N ASN A 263 -11.04 14.50 17.74
CA ASN A 263 -9.97 13.68 18.30
C ASN A 263 -9.71 13.97 19.79
N ARG A 264 -10.38 14.99 20.36
CA ARG A 264 -10.42 15.24 21.80
C ARG A 264 -11.83 14.99 22.32
N SER A 265 -11.92 14.27 23.44
CA SER A 265 -13.15 14.15 24.21
C SER A 265 -13.54 15.53 24.73
N SER A 266 -14.79 15.96 24.50
CA SER A 266 -15.36 17.20 25.02
C SER A 266 -15.54 17.21 26.55
N LYS A 267 -15.08 16.17 27.26
CA LYS A 267 -15.16 16.07 28.73
C LYS A 267 -14.25 17.04 29.49
N ASP A 268 -13.28 17.67 28.84
CA ASP A 268 -12.35 18.62 29.49
C ASP A 268 -12.71 20.09 29.26
N VAL A 269 -13.94 20.39 28.81
CA VAL A 269 -14.43 21.77 28.64
C VAL A 269 -15.65 21.99 29.55
N THR A 270 -15.37 22.19 30.84
CA THR A 270 -16.29 22.80 31.82
C THR A 270 -15.52 23.78 32.67
#